data_AF-A0A925L252-F1
#
_entry.id   AF-A0A925L252-F1
#
_cell.length_a   1.000
_cell.length_b   1.000
_cell.length_c   1.000
_cell.angle_alpha   90.00
_cell.angle_beta   90.00
_cell.angle_gamma   90.00
#
_symmetry.space_group_name_H-M   'P 1'
#
loop_
_entity.id
_entity.type
_entity.pdbx_description
1 polymer ?
#
loop_
_entity_poly.entity_id
_entity_poly.type
_entity_poly.pdbx_seq_one_letter_code
_entity_poly.pdbx_strand_id
1 'polypeptide(L)'
;MPDVIDQTQPLSWKIRVRRSLSKLATNLAFFSIITLILIAVLWQNIIYTIPPGSLGVVWLRFLGGTVTDKFRSEGITAIFPWDKLYIYDGRPQRVDLVVPALTVQGLTVKISVTVTVVVNPESIGVLHKSIGPNYLNLIIEPTVASAIRTMVAGYKIDDIYDMAHHEIEAQLMRQINDRIISKQLNFDANEELVQLTQVSLRVVELPPEIVKAIEEKLSAEQAALRYQYILRREELETQRKEIEALGIKRFQEIVTPTISESYLRWRGIDATLQLALSPNSKVVVIGGSQGGLPLIFDSRGEGLTPQQTAPAQIIPPQAAQHQPSPTPVMPLPATANPKTP
;
A
#
# COMPACT_ATOMS: atom_id res chain seq x y z
N MET A 1 -33.97 60.29 102.33
CA MET A 1 -34.93 59.26 101.87
C MET A 1 -35.96 59.94 100.99
N PRO A 2 -36.36 59.31 99.87
CA PRO A 2 -35.81 59.57 98.54
C PRO A 2 -36.93 60.13 97.61
N ASP A 3 -36.81 60.46 96.33
CA ASP A 3 -36.17 59.77 95.23
C ASP A 3 -35.91 60.74 94.06
N VAL A 4 -34.75 60.54 93.46
CA VAL A 4 -34.36 61.01 92.14
C VAL A 4 -35.25 60.31 91.12
N ILE A 5 -36.09 61.04 90.39
CA ILE A 5 -36.73 60.47 89.20
C ILE A 5 -35.83 60.80 88.00
N ASP A 6 -34.99 59.80 87.77
CA ASP A 6 -34.08 59.60 86.67
C ASP A 6 -34.75 59.79 85.30
N GLN A 7 -34.06 60.54 84.45
CA GLN A 7 -34.35 60.71 83.04
C GLN A 7 -33.90 59.47 82.27
N THR A 8 -34.78 58.53 81.90
CA THR A 8 -34.50 57.64 80.76
C THR A 8 -35.77 57.19 80.03
N GLN A 9 -36.17 57.96 79.02
CA GLN A 9 -37.10 57.51 77.97
C GLN A 9 -36.46 56.33 77.20
N PRO A 10 -37.08 55.14 77.09
CA PRO A 10 -36.49 54.01 76.38
C PRO A 10 -36.71 54.14 74.87
N LEU A 11 -35.94 55.00 74.21
CA LEU A 11 -35.68 54.85 72.78
C LEU A 11 -34.76 53.63 72.62
N SER A 12 -35.14 52.62 71.84
CA SER A 12 -34.22 51.76 71.03
C SER A 12 -34.67 50.29 70.87
N TRP A 13 -35.93 50.02 70.49
CA TRP A 13 -36.24 48.74 69.81
C TRP A 13 -36.08 48.90 68.29
N LYS A 14 -36.66 49.96 67.71
CA LYS A 14 -36.53 50.31 66.28
C LYS A 14 -35.07 50.54 65.85
N ILE A 15 -34.24 51.12 66.72
CA ILE A 15 -32.81 51.38 66.45
C ILE A 15 -32.00 50.07 66.53
N ARG A 16 -32.33 49.18 67.47
CA ARG A 16 -31.70 47.85 67.60
C ARG A 16 -32.07 46.94 66.43
N VAL A 17 -33.32 46.98 65.97
CA VAL A 17 -33.79 46.27 64.76
C VAL A 17 -33.15 46.85 63.50
N ARG A 18 -33.07 48.18 63.33
CA ARG A 18 -32.39 48.81 62.18
C ARG A 18 -30.89 48.49 62.12
N ARG A 19 -30.21 48.46 63.28
CA ARG A 19 -28.79 48.05 63.38
C ARG A 19 -28.59 46.56 63.13
N SER A 20 -29.54 45.71 63.50
CA SER A 20 -29.50 44.27 63.19
C SER A 20 -29.74 44.02 61.70
N LEU A 21 -30.73 44.70 61.09
CA LEU A 21 -30.97 44.65 59.64
C LEU A 21 -29.78 45.18 58.84
N SER A 22 -29.13 46.27 59.27
CA SER A 22 -27.95 46.79 58.57
C SER A 22 -26.76 45.83 58.66
N LYS A 23 -26.53 45.18 59.82
CA LYS A 23 -25.48 44.15 59.98
C LYS A 23 -25.77 42.91 59.15
N LEU A 24 -27.04 42.47 59.09
CA LEU A 24 -27.46 41.38 58.21
C LEU A 24 -27.27 41.75 56.74
N ALA A 25 -27.58 42.99 56.34
CA ALA A 25 -27.36 43.47 54.98
C ALA A 25 -25.86 43.54 54.61
N THR A 26 -24.98 43.98 55.53
CA THR A 26 -23.53 43.96 55.30
C THR A 26 -22.97 42.54 55.19
N ASN A 27 -23.46 41.62 56.02
CA ASN A 27 -23.08 40.21 55.93
C ASN A 27 -23.56 39.59 54.62
N LEU A 28 -24.81 39.88 54.20
CA LEU A 28 -25.34 39.42 52.92
C LEU A 28 -24.51 39.94 51.74
N ALA A 29 -24.13 41.22 51.77
CA ALA A 29 -23.27 41.83 50.74
C ALA A 29 -21.87 41.21 50.70
N PHE A 30 -21.29 40.91 51.87
CA PHE A 30 -20.01 40.22 51.97
C PHE A 30 -20.07 38.80 51.40
N PHE A 31 -21.11 38.03 51.77
CA PHE A 31 -21.33 36.69 51.20
C PHE A 31 -21.62 36.75 49.70
N SER A 32 -22.35 37.76 49.20
CA SER A 32 -22.59 37.91 47.77
C SER A 32 -21.31 38.22 47.00
N ILE A 33 -20.42 39.06 47.55
CA ILE A 33 -19.11 39.35 46.97
C ILE A 33 -18.24 38.09 46.93
N ILE A 34 -18.18 37.34 48.03
CA ILE A 34 -17.42 36.08 48.08
C ILE A 34 -17.98 35.08 47.06
N THR A 35 -19.31 34.95 46.97
CA THR A 35 -19.96 34.05 46.01
C THR A 35 -19.67 34.49 44.57
N LEU A 36 -19.69 35.80 44.29
CA LEU A 36 -19.35 36.35 42.97
C LEU A 36 -17.90 36.08 42.60
N ILE A 37 -16.97 36.28 43.54
CA ILE A 37 -15.53 35.98 43.35
C ILE A 37 -15.34 34.48 43.12
N LEU A 38 -16.02 33.63 43.89
CA LEU A 38 -15.96 32.18 43.74
C LEU A 38 -16.45 31.74 42.36
N ILE A 39 -17.57 32.30 41.88
CA ILE A 39 -18.09 32.03 40.54
C ILE A 39 -17.12 32.53 39.47
N ALA A 40 -16.56 33.73 39.62
CA ALA A 40 -15.60 34.30 38.67
C ALA A 40 -14.33 33.46 38.55
N VAL A 41 -13.81 32.94 39.66
CA VAL A 41 -12.64 32.05 39.68
C VAL A 41 -12.97 30.68 39.08
N LEU A 42 -14.15 30.13 39.35
CA LEU A 42 -14.54 28.80 38.86
C LEU A 42 -15.02 28.81 37.41
N TRP A 43 -15.42 29.96 36.85
CA TRP A 43 -15.99 30.07 35.49
C TRP A 43 -15.08 29.48 34.41
N GLN A 44 -13.75 29.68 34.54
CA GLN A 44 -12.77 29.15 33.59
C GLN A 44 -12.73 27.62 33.54
N ASN A 45 -13.18 26.95 34.61
CA ASN A 45 -13.17 25.48 34.72
C ASN A 45 -14.54 24.85 34.42
N ILE A 46 -15.55 25.63 34.01
CA ILE A 46 -16.90 25.12 33.74
C ILE A 46 -17.10 24.85 32.25
N ILE A 47 -16.59 25.71 31.38
CA ILE A 47 -16.88 25.67 29.94
C ILE A 47 -15.72 25.01 29.20
N TYR A 48 -16.00 23.87 28.57
CA TYR A 48 -15.06 23.16 27.70
C TYR A 48 -15.60 23.12 26.26
N THR A 49 -14.67 23.17 25.30
CA THR A 49 -14.97 23.01 23.88
C THR A 49 -14.42 21.67 23.40
N ILE A 50 -15.31 20.82 22.88
CA ILE A 50 -14.94 19.55 22.27
C ILE A 50 -14.76 19.79 20.77
N PRO A 51 -13.55 19.57 20.21
CA PRO A 51 -13.30 19.74 18.78
C PRO A 51 -14.20 18.85 17.91
N PRO A 52 -14.40 19.22 16.63
CA PRO A 52 -15.21 18.41 15.72
C PRO A 52 -14.59 17.02 15.51
N GLY A 53 -15.42 15.98 15.46
CA GLY A 53 -15.01 14.59 15.33
C GLY A 53 -14.36 13.99 16.59
N SER A 54 -14.46 14.66 17.74
CA SER A 54 -14.00 14.15 19.03
C SER A 54 -15.18 13.82 19.95
N LEU A 55 -14.96 12.88 20.87
CA LEU A 55 -15.93 12.41 21.84
C LEU A 55 -15.45 12.74 23.25
N GLY A 56 -16.34 13.30 24.06
CA GLY A 56 -16.05 13.66 25.45
C GLY A 56 -16.56 12.63 26.45
N VAL A 57 -15.70 12.20 27.37
CA VAL A 57 -16.07 11.38 28.53
C VAL A 57 -15.90 12.19 29.80
N VAL A 58 -16.94 12.24 30.62
CA VAL A 58 -16.93 12.98 31.89
C VAL A 58 -16.64 12.03 33.04
N TRP A 59 -15.67 12.39 33.86
CA TRP A 59 -15.39 11.78 35.14
C TRP A 59 -15.85 12.69 36.27
N LEU A 60 -16.83 12.20 37.04
CA LEU A 60 -17.42 12.90 38.17
C LEU A 60 -16.59 12.67 39.42
N ARG A 61 -16.05 13.75 40.01
CA ARG A 61 -15.07 13.62 41.11
C ARG A 61 -15.67 13.17 42.44
N PHE A 62 -16.91 13.58 42.72
CA PHE A 62 -17.55 13.36 44.02
C PHE A 62 -18.70 12.36 44.00
N LEU A 63 -19.32 12.10 42.83
CA LEU A 63 -20.54 11.29 42.71
C LEU A 63 -20.47 10.43 41.45
N GLY A 64 -20.44 9.09 41.58
CA GLY A 64 -20.67 8.18 40.45
C GLY A 64 -19.47 7.86 39.54
N GLY A 65 -18.32 8.53 39.68
CA GLY A 65 -17.11 8.20 38.93
C GLY A 65 -17.23 8.47 37.42
N THR A 66 -16.71 7.57 36.58
CA THR A 66 -16.80 7.70 35.11
C THR A 66 -18.23 7.48 34.64
N VAL A 67 -18.80 8.45 33.92
CA VAL A 67 -20.11 8.29 33.28
C VAL A 67 -19.98 7.35 32.09
N THR A 68 -20.57 6.15 32.20
CA THR A 68 -20.53 5.13 31.15
C THR A 68 -21.64 5.27 30.13
N ASP A 69 -22.82 5.75 30.55
CA ASP A 69 -24.06 5.62 29.76
C ASP A 69 -24.27 6.77 28.77
N LYS A 70 -23.48 7.84 28.87
CA LYS A 70 -23.64 9.05 28.05
C LYS A 70 -22.29 9.62 27.67
N PHE A 71 -22.05 9.75 26.37
CA PHE A 71 -20.94 10.52 25.84
C PHE A 71 -21.36 11.97 25.55
N ARG A 72 -20.38 12.86 25.46
CA ARG A 72 -20.57 14.25 25.01
C ARG A 72 -20.13 14.36 23.56
N SER A 73 -21.02 14.84 22.71
CA SER A 73 -20.72 15.16 21.32
C SER A 73 -19.88 16.43 21.21
N GLU A 74 -19.34 16.68 20.02
CA GLU A 74 -18.65 17.92 19.66
C GLU A 74 -19.46 19.18 20.02
N GLY A 75 -18.76 20.28 20.33
CA GLY A 75 -19.36 21.56 20.70
C GLY A 75 -19.01 22.02 22.12
N ILE A 76 -19.76 23.03 22.60
CA ILE A 76 -19.57 23.61 23.93
C ILE A 76 -20.30 22.77 24.96
N THR A 77 -19.58 22.21 25.92
CA THR A 77 -20.14 21.46 27.04
C THR A 77 -19.76 22.15 28.34
N ALA A 78 -20.74 22.30 29.24
CA ALA A 78 -20.51 22.74 30.61
C ALA A 78 -20.39 21.53 31.54
N ILE A 79 -19.32 21.47 32.33
CA ILE A 79 -19.12 20.51 33.41
C ILE A 79 -18.93 21.24 34.73
N PHE A 80 -19.08 20.55 35.86
CA PHE A 80 -18.76 21.17 37.14
C PHE A 80 -17.24 21.38 37.27
N PRO A 81 -16.79 22.42 37.98
CA PRO A 81 -15.37 22.83 37.98
C PRO A 81 -14.43 21.85 38.68
N TRP A 82 -14.97 20.83 39.36
CA TRP A 82 -14.20 19.75 40.00
C TRP A 82 -14.18 18.45 39.19
N ASP A 83 -15.01 18.33 38.15
CA ASP A 83 -15.08 17.17 37.27
C ASP A 83 -14.01 17.27 36.18
N LYS A 84 -13.70 16.15 35.53
CA LYS A 84 -12.72 16.09 34.44
C LYS A 84 -13.38 15.62 33.16
N LEU A 85 -13.05 16.28 32.05
CA LEU A 85 -13.44 15.87 30.70
C LEU A 85 -12.21 15.27 30.00
N TYR A 86 -12.35 14.04 29.51
CA TYR A 86 -11.38 13.39 28.66
C TYR A 86 -11.88 13.41 27.22
N ILE A 87 -11.02 13.82 26.30
CA ILE A 87 -11.35 13.94 24.88
C ILE A 87 -10.72 12.75 24.14
N TYR A 88 -11.54 12.06 23.38
CA TYR A 88 -11.17 10.96 22.51
C TYR A 88 -11.37 11.35 21.05
N ASP A 89 -10.53 10.85 20.16
CA ASP A 89 -10.76 11.00 18.74
C ASP A 89 -11.79 9.96 18.28
N GLY A 90 -12.92 10.41 17.73
CA GLY A 90 -13.94 9.54 17.15
C GLY A 90 -13.63 9.17 15.70
N ARG A 91 -12.58 9.74 15.11
CA ARG A 91 -12.17 9.48 13.74
C ARG A 91 -11.33 8.20 13.66
N PRO A 92 -11.18 7.62 12.45
CA PRO A 92 -10.26 6.52 12.23
C PRO A 92 -8.81 6.92 12.54
N GLN A 93 -8.20 6.20 13.47
CA GLN A 93 -6.83 6.39 13.89
C GLN A 93 -5.94 5.28 13.33
N ARG A 94 -4.82 5.68 12.74
CA ARG A 94 -3.85 4.76 12.15
C ARG A 94 -2.74 4.44 13.15
N VAL A 95 -2.48 3.16 13.35
CA VAL A 95 -1.40 2.65 14.19
C VAL A 95 -0.49 1.79 13.32
N ASP A 96 0.78 2.20 13.22
CA ASP A 96 1.81 1.47 12.49
C ASP A 96 2.67 0.67 13.48
N LEU A 97 2.76 -0.64 13.28
CA LEU A 97 3.51 -1.54 14.14
C LEU A 97 4.55 -2.31 13.34
N VAL A 98 5.75 -2.42 13.89
CA VAL A 98 6.77 -3.35 13.39
C VAL A 98 6.92 -4.51 14.37
N VAL A 99 6.54 -5.69 13.93
CA VAL A 99 6.49 -6.89 14.77
C VAL A 99 7.54 -7.89 14.29
N PRO A 100 8.55 -8.22 15.13
CA PRO A 100 9.41 -9.36 14.87
C PRO A 100 8.63 -10.66 15.15
N ALA A 101 8.64 -11.56 14.17
CA ALA A 101 7.96 -12.85 14.24
C ALA A 101 8.86 -13.96 13.69
N LEU A 102 8.62 -15.18 14.18
CA LEU A 102 9.32 -16.39 13.75
C LEU A 102 8.42 -17.17 12.80
N THR A 103 8.95 -17.52 11.63
CA THR A 103 8.24 -18.35 10.64
C THR A 103 8.26 -19.82 11.03
N VAL A 104 7.49 -20.66 10.33
CA VAL A 104 7.49 -22.12 10.52
C VAL A 104 8.87 -22.76 10.32
N GLN A 105 9.75 -22.12 9.54
CA GLN A 105 11.11 -22.58 9.26
C GLN A 105 12.15 -22.06 10.27
N GLY A 106 11.73 -21.33 11.31
CA GLY A 106 12.64 -20.74 12.29
C GLY A 106 13.37 -19.49 11.80
N LEU A 107 12.95 -18.91 10.67
CA LEU A 107 13.49 -17.64 10.19
C LEU A 107 12.82 -16.47 10.92
N THR A 108 13.61 -15.54 11.45
CA THR A 108 13.11 -14.30 12.07
C THR A 108 12.86 -13.27 10.98
N VAL A 109 11.64 -12.73 10.94
CA VAL A 109 11.20 -11.73 9.97
C VAL A 109 10.61 -10.52 10.68
N LYS A 110 10.78 -9.33 10.11
CA LYS A 110 10.13 -8.11 10.60
C LYS A 110 8.98 -7.75 9.67
N ILE A 111 7.79 -7.66 10.25
CA ILE A 111 6.55 -7.39 9.53
C ILE A 111 6.00 -6.06 10.02
N SER A 112 5.74 -5.15 9.09
CA SER A 112 5.06 -3.88 9.34
C SER A 112 3.59 -4.08 9.09
N VAL A 113 2.78 -3.69 10.07
CA VAL A 113 1.33 -3.76 9.97
C VAL A 113 0.78 -2.40 10.30
N THR A 114 -0.08 -1.92 9.40
CA THR A 114 -0.83 -0.69 9.59
C THR A 114 -2.25 -1.08 9.92
N VAL A 115 -2.73 -0.63 11.07
CA VAL A 115 -4.07 -0.91 11.55
C VAL A 115 -4.84 0.39 11.69
N THR A 116 -6.06 0.44 11.16
CA THR A 116 -6.96 1.57 11.32
C THR A 116 -8.07 1.20 12.29
N VAL A 117 -8.20 2.01 13.33
CA VAL A 117 -9.05 1.75 14.49
C VAL A 117 -10.00 2.93 14.70
N VAL A 118 -11.27 2.64 14.97
CA VAL A 118 -12.29 3.63 15.30
C VAL A 118 -12.88 3.27 16.66
N VAL A 119 -13.13 4.26 17.51
CA VAL A 119 -13.77 4.02 18.80
C VAL A 119 -15.29 4.07 18.65
N ASN A 120 -15.99 3.14 19.29
CA ASN A 120 -17.44 3.17 19.31
C ASN A 120 -17.94 4.28 20.25
N PRO A 121 -18.77 5.23 19.77
CA PRO A 121 -19.26 6.33 20.60
C PRO A 121 -20.12 5.89 21.78
N GLU A 122 -20.88 4.81 21.66
CA GLU A 122 -21.83 4.38 22.71
C GLU A 122 -21.10 3.79 23.93
N SER A 123 -20.00 3.09 23.69
CA SER A 123 -19.23 2.37 24.71
C SER A 123 -17.97 3.12 25.17
N ILE A 124 -17.76 4.37 24.71
CA ILE A 124 -16.59 5.19 25.05
C ILE A 124 -16.40 5.42 26.55
N GLY A 125 -17.50 5.56 27.29
CA GLY A 125 -17.46 5.72 28.74
C GLY A 125 -16.95 4.46 29.45
N VAL A 126 -17.35 3.29 28.94
CA VAL A 126 -16.85 1.98 29.41
C VAL A 126 -15.38 1.83 29.05
N LEU A 127 -14.96 2.22 27.84
CA LEU A 127 -13.56 2.20 27.39
C LEU A 127 -12.67 3.03 28.33
N HIS A 128 -13.12 4.23 28.70
CA HIS A 128 -12.36 5.09 29.61
C HIS A 128 -12.25 4.47 31.01
N LYS A 129 -13.34 3.87 31.52
CA LYS A 129 -13.36 3.28 32.86
C LYS A 129 -12.48 2.03 32.96
N SER A 130 -12.49 1.17 31.95
CA SER A 130 -11.80 -0.12 31.98
C SER A 130 -10.33 -0.03 31.57
N ILE A 131 -10.01 0.80 30.58
CA ILE A 131 -8.69 0.82 29.92
C ILE A 131 -8.07 2.22 29.97
N GLY A 132 -8.90 3.25 29.79
CA GLY A 132 -8.47 4.64 29.78
C GLY A 132 -8.04 5.14 28.40
N PRO A 133 -7.35 6.29 28.33
CA PRO A 133 -7.01 6.94 27.06
C PRO A 133 -5.93 6.21 26.26
N ASN A 134 -5.13 5.34 26.89
CA ASN A 134 -4.01 4.64 26.27
C ASN A 134 -4.39 3.27 25.67
N TYR A 135 -5.63 3.11 25.22
CA TYR A 135 -6.17 1.82 24.72
C TYR A 135 -5.43 1.29 23.48
N LEU A 136 -4.89 2.18 22.65
CA LEU A 136 -4.07 1.81 21.49
C LEU A 136 -2.87 0.97 21.93
N ASN A 137 -2.06 1.47 22.87
CA ASN A 137 -0.84 0.79 23.30
C ASN A 137 -1.10 -0.38 24.26
N LEU A 138 -2.16 -0.29 25.08
CA LEU A 138 -2.46 -1.31 26.10
C LEU A 138 -3.19 -2.54 25.54
N ILE A 139 -4.04 -2.35 24.52
CA ILE A 139 -4.84 -3.44 23.95
C ILE A 139 -4.52 -3.67 22.50
N ILE A 140 -4.60 -2.63 21.66
CA ILE A 140 -4.53 -2.82 20.20
C ILE A 140 -3.15 -3.34 19.83
N GLU A 141 -2.07 -2.64 20.20
CA GLU A 141 -0.71 -3.04 19.85
C GLU A 141 -0.35 -4.48 20.26
N PRO A 142 -0.51 -4.90 21.54
CA PRO A 142 -0.17 -6.27 21.93
C PRO A 142 -1.09 -7.32 21.31
N THR A 143 -2.36 -6.99 21.04
CA THR A 143 -3.30 -7.93 20.41
C THR A 143 -2.97 -8.14 18.94
N VAL A 144 -2.69 -7.07 18.21
CA VAL A 144 -2.23 -7.10 16.82
C VAL A 144 -0.90 -7.84 16.73
N ALA A 145 0.09 -7.49 17.56
CA ALA A 145 1.39 -8.16 17.56
C ALA A 145 1.27 -9.66 17.90
N SER A 146 0.38 -10.03 18.82
CA SER A 146 0.11 -11.45 19.12
C SER A 146 -0.54 -12.18 17.95
N ALA A 147 -1.53 -11.56 17.28
CA ALA A 147 -2.20 -12.15 16.12
C ALA A 147 -1.22 -12.38 14.96
N ILE A 148 -0.38 -11.39 14.65
CA ILE A 148 0.67 -11.48 13.63
C ILE A 148 1.63 -12.62 13.95
N ARG A 149 2.14 -12.69 15.20
CA ARG A 149 3.06 -13.77 15.59
C ARG A 149 2.42 -15.15 15.44
N THR A 150 1.15 -15.30 15.81
CA THR A 150 0.43 -16.57 15.62
C THR A 150 0.26 -16.91 14.14
N MET A 151 -0.11 -15.93 13.31
CA MET A 151 -0.30 -16.12 11.88
C MET A 151 1.01 -16.56 11.21
N VAL A 152 2.07 -15.78 11.41
CA VAL A 152 3.38 -15.96 10.75
C VAL A 152 4.05 -17.27 11.14
N ALA A 153 3.83 -17.75 12.37
CA ALA A 153 4.32 -19.06 12.80
C ALA A 153 3.82 -20.22 11.93
N GLY A 154 2.70 -20.06 11.22
CA GLY A 154 2.11 -21.07 10.34
C GLY A 154 2.56 -20.99 8.87
N TYR A 155 3.22 -19.92 8.45
CA TYR A 155 3.57 -19.69 7.04
C TYR A 155 5.08 -19.81 6.79
N LYS A 156 5.43 -20.22 5.57
CA LYS A 156 6.81 -20.18 5.07
C LYS A 156 7.14 -18.79 4.56
N ILE A 157 8.43 -18.50 4.40
CA ILE A 157 8.86 -17.19 3.95
C ILE A 157 8.41 -16.85 2.52
N ASP A 158 8.41 -17.86 1.64
CA ASP A 158 7.94 -17.72 0.26
C ASP A 158 6.46 -17.32 0.25
N ASP A 159 5.63 -18.00 1.06
CA ASP A 159 4.21 -17.69 1.22
C ASP A 159 4.00 -16.28 1.83
N ILE A 160 4.90 -15.84 2.73
CA ILE A 160 4.85 -14.50 3.36
C ILE A 160 5.18 -13.38 2.37
N TYR A 161 5.99 -13.65 1.35
CA TYR A 161 6.23 -12.68 0.28
C TYR A 161 5.03 -12.58 -0.66
N ASP A 162 4.43 -13.73 -0.98
CA ASP A 162 3.21 -13.80 -1.79
C ASP A 162 1.94 -13.42 -0.99
N MET A 163 2.05 -13.25 0.34
CA MET A 163 0.94 -12.96 1.28
C MET A 163 0.25 -11.62 1.07
N ALA A 164 0.61 -10.83 0.06
CA ALA A 164 -0.07 -9.59 -0.35
C ALA A 164 -1.46 -9.84 -0.99
N HIS A 165 -2.14 -10.93 -0.63
CA HIS A 165 -3.50 -11.22 -1.06
C HIS A 165 -4.51 -10.69 -0.03
N HIS A 166 -5.59 -10.06 -0.52
CA HIS A 166 -6.70 -9.55 0.28
C HIS A 166 -7.31 -10.59 1.24
N GLU A 167 -7.23 -11.89 0.94
CA GLU A 167 -7.78 -12.95 1.78
C GLU A 167 -7.05 -13.05 3.14
N ILE A 168 -5.73 -12.88 3.14
CA ILE A 168 -4.91 -12.98 4.36
C ILE A 168 -5.12 -11.75 5.23
N GLU A 169 -5.20 -10.55 4.62
CA GLU A 169 -5.57 -9.33 5.35
C GLU A 169 -6.96 -9.48 5.98
N ALA A 170 -7.94 -10.05 5.26
CA ALA A 170 -9.28 -10.32 5.78
C ALA A 170 -9.28 -11.37 6.90
N GLN A 171 -8.48 -12.43 6.79
CA GLN A 171 -8.32 -13.43 7.84
C GLN A 171 -7.65 -12.83 9.09
N LEU A 172 -6.60 -12.04 8.91
CA LEU A 172 -5.91 -11.36 10.00
C LEU A 172 -6.84 -10.36 10.69
N MET A 173 -7.61 -9.58 9.92
CA MET A 173 -8.60 -8.65 10.45
C MET A 173 -9.64 -9.38 11.31
N ARG A 174 -10.19 -10.51 10.84
CA ARG A 174 -11.10 -11.36 11.63
C ARG A 174 -10.45 -11.84 12.92
N GLN A 175 -9.24 -12.39 12.86
CA GLN A 175 -8.53 -12.88 14.05
C GLN A 175 -8.23 -11.78 15.06
N ILE A 176 -7.85 -10.58 14.60
CA ILE A 176 -7.62 -9.44 15.49
C ILE A 176 -8.95 -9.02 16.12
N ASN A 177 -10.01 -8.92 15.33
CA ASN A 177 -11.33 -8.53 15.83
C ASN A 177 -11.84 -9.51 16.90
N ASP A 178 -11.77 -10.82 16.65
CA ASP A 178 -12.18 -11.86 17.60
C ASP A 178 -11.36 -11.79 18.91
N ARG A 179 -10.07 -11.51 18.81
CA ARG A 179 -9.19 -11.33 19.99
C ARG A 179 -9.46 -10.05 20.75
N ILE A 180 -9.82 -8.98 20.04
CA ILE A 180 -10.23 -7.72 20.66
C ILE A 180 -11.55 -7.94 21.41
N ILE A 181 -12.57 -8.50 20.75
CA ILE A 181 -13.88 -8.78 21.37
C ILE A 181 -13.73 -9.68 22.60
N SER A 182 -12.99 -10.79 22.49
CA SER A 182 -12.79 -11.71 23.62
C SER A 182 -12.06 -11.06 24.80
N LYS A 183 -11.14 -10.12 24.57
CA LYS A 183 -10.53 -9.33 25.65
C LYS A 183 -11.50 -8.29 26.22
N GLN A 184 -12.34 -7.69 25.39
CA GLN A 184 -13.33 -6.68 25.79
C GLN A 184 -14.43 -7.27 26.68
N LEU A 185 -14.85 -8.52 26.44
CA LEU A 185 -15.84 -9.23 27.26
C LEU A 185 -15.43 -9.37 28.74
N ASN A 186 -14.13 -9.32 29.05
CA ASN A 186 -13.65 -9.35 30.43
C ASN A 186 -13.89 -8.04 31.21
N PHE A 187 -14.33 -6.98 30.53
CA PHE A 187 -14.50 -5.63 31.09
C PHE A 187 -15.96 -5.23 31.26
N ASP A 188 -16.89 -6.19 31.35
CA ASP A 188 -18.35 -5.97 31.45
C ASP A 188 -18.93 -5.11 30.30
N ALA A 189 -18.24 -5.09 29.17
CA ALA A 189 -18.71 -4.44 27.95
C ALA A 189 -19.57 -5.45 27.18
N ASN A 190 -20.88 -5.25 27.19
CA ASN A 190 -21.82 -5.98 26.31
C ASN A 190 -21.72 -5.50 24.84
N GLU A 191 -20.98 -4.42 24.61
CA GLU A 191 -20.85 -3.74 23.33
C GLU A 191 -19.38 -3.67 22.93
N GLU A 192 -19.15 -3.66 21.61
CA GLU A 192 -17.82 -3.49 21.03
C GLU A 192 -17.25 -2.13 21.44
N LEU A 193 -16.10 -2.14 22.14
CA LEU A 193 -15.46 -0.90 22.63
C LEU A 193 -14.74 -0.15 21.50
N VAL A 194 -14.18 -0.92 20.56
CA VAL A 194 -13.29 -0.43 19.51
C VAL A 194 -13.48 -1.29 18.28
N GLN A 195 -13.66 -0.63 17.14
CA GLN A 195 -13.88 -1.24 15.83
C GLN A 195 -12.60 -1.20 14.98
N LEU A 196 -12.35 -2.32 14.31
CA LEU A 196 -11.25 -2.48 13.37
C LEU A 196 -11.75 -2.23 11.95
N THR A 197 -11.33 -1.14 11.32
CA THR A 197 -11.81 -0.79 9.97
C THR A 197 -10.97 -1.43 8.88
N GLN A 198 -9.64 -1.40 9.05
CA GLN A 198 -8.71 -1.87 8.02
C GLN A 198 -7.43 -2.37 8.66
N VAL A 199 -6.90 -3.46 8.11
CA VAL A 199 -5.58 -3.99 8.41
C VAL A 199 -4.82 -4.10 7.10
N SER A 200 -3.62 -3.53 7.05
CA SER A 200 -2.72 -3.68 5.92
C SER A 200 -1.41 -4.29 6.36
N LEU A 201 -0.98 -5.31 5.63
CA LEU A 201 0.24 -6.08 5.93
C LEU A 201 1.35 -5.72 4.94
N ARG A 202 2.56 -5.47 5.45
CA ARG A 202 3.77 -5.31 4.62
C ARG A 202 4.96 -6.00 5.26
N VAL A 203 5.63 -6.86 4.50
CA VAL A 203 6.91 -7.43 4.91
C VAL A 203 7.99 -6.35 4.74
N VAL A 204 8.80 -6.12 5.78
CA VAL A 204 9.77 -5.01 5.79
C VAL A 204 11.18 -5.50 5.52
N GLU A 205 11.62 -6.54 6.22
CA GLU A 205 13.02 -6.95 6.20
C GLU A 205 13.16 -8.47 6.32
N LEU A 206 13.81 -9.05 5.30
CA LEU A 206 14.32 -10.41 5.26
C LEU A 206 15.82 -10.39 5.62
N PRO A 207 16.36 -11.44 6.26
CA PRO A 207 17.81 -11.58 6.40
C PRO A 207 18.51 -11.56 5.04
N PRO A 208 19.67 -10.87 4.91
CA PRO A 208 20.32 -10.65 3.61
C PRO A 208 20.77 -11.95 2.94
N GLU A 209 21.09 -12.98 3.74
CA GLU A 209 21.45 -14.31 3.22
C GLU A 209 20.30 -14.97 2.46
N ILE A 210 19.05 -14.82 2.94
CA ILE A 210 17.86 -15.36 2.29
C ILE A 210 17.53 -14.59 1.03
N VAL A 211 17.62 -13.26 1.08
CA VAL A 211 17.44 -12.41 -0.12
C VAL A 211 18.41 -12.84 -1.21
N LYS A 212 19.69 -13.01 -0.86
CA LYS A 212 20.70 -13.49 -1.79
C LYS A 212 20.39 -14.88 -2.35
N ALA A 213 19.97 -15.82 -1.52
CA ALA A 213 19.60 -17.17 -1.97
C ALA A 213 18.38 -17.16 -2.90
N ILE A 214 17.38 -16.32 -2.62
CA ILE A 214 16.20 -16.13 -3.48
C ILE A 214 16.61 -15.52 -4.83
N GLU A 215 17.46 -14.48 -4.82
CA GLU A 215 17.98 -13.85 -6.03
C GLU A 215 18.80 -14.84 -6.87
N GLU A 216 19.67 -15.64 -6.24
CA GLU A 216 20.44 -16.68 -6.91
C GLU A 216 19.53 -17.73 -7.54
N LYS A 217 18.55 -18.25 -6.80
CA LYS A 217 17.56 -19.22 -7.30
C LYS A 217 16.77 -18.64 -8.49
N LEU A 218 16.24 -17.43 -8.36
CA LEU A 218 15.48 -16.78 -9.42
C LEU A 218 16.35 -16.56 -10.65
N SER A 219 17.62 -16.14 -10.48
CA SER A 219 18.56 -15.98 -11.58
C SER A 219 18.83 -17.30 -12.32
N ALA A 220 18.96 -18.40 -11.58
CA ALA A 220 19.17 -19.73 -12.14
C ALA A 220 17.93 -20.24 -12.89
N GLU A 221 16.73 -20.03 -12.33
CA GLU A 221 15.47 -20.38 -12.99
C GLU A 221 15.27 -19.59 -14.30
N GLN A 222 15.54 -18.28 -14.27
CA GLN A 222 15.49 -17.44 -15.48
C GLN A 222 16.54 -17.87 -16.52
N ALA A 223 17.74 -18.26 -16.08
CA ALA A 223 18.77 -18.79 -16.96
C ALA A 223 18.35 -20.12 -17.61
N ALA A 224 17.74 -21.01 -16.84
CA ALA A 224 17.21 -22.29 -17.33
C ALA A 224 16.07 -22.08 -18.34
N LEU A 225 15.11 -21.21 -18.03
CA LEU A 225 14.03 -20.83 -18.94
C LEU A 225 14.60 -20.24 -20.24
N ARG A 226 15.57 -19.32 -20.15
CA ARG A 226 16.24 -18.76 -21.33
C ARG A 226 16.90 -19.84 -22.17
N TYR A 227 17.56 -20.82 -21.55
CA TYR A 227 18.19 -21.91 -22.28
C TYR A 227 17.16 -22.80 -22.99
N GLN A 228 16.03 -23.10 -22.35
CA GLN A 228 14.91 -23.80 -23.00
C GLN A 228 14.38 -23.04 -24.22
N TYR A 229 14.24 -21.72 -24.14
CA TYR A 229 13.86 -20.89 -25.28
C TYR A 229 14.89 -20.92 -26.41
N ILE A 230 16.19 -20.94 -26.07
CA ILE A 230 17.26 -21.06 -27.06
C ILE A 230 17.18 -22.41 -27.79
N LEU A 231 17.10 -23.51 -27.04
CA LEU A 231 16.95 -24.85 -27.62
C LEU A 231 15.71 -24.95 -28.51
N ARG A 232 14.58 -24.42 -28.04
CA ARG A 232 13.34 -24.44 -28.82
C ARG A 232 13.47 -23.64 -30.11
N ARG A 233 14.15 -22.50 -30.06
CA ARG A 233 14.43 -21.68 -31.25
C ARG A 233 15.33 -22.41 -32.24
N GLU A 234 16.39 -23.09 -31.76
CA GLU A 234 17.30 -23.86 -32.61
C GLU A 234 16.60 -25.07 -33.26
N GLU A 235 15.71 -25.73 -32.54
CA GLU A 235 14.88 -26.82 -33.06
C GLU A 235 13.98 -26.31 -34.20
N LEU A 236 13.27 -25.20 -33.98
CA LEU A 236 12.44 -24.57 -35.02
C LEU A 236 13.25 -24.11 -36.23
N GLU A 237 14.45 -23.56 -36.01
CA GLU A 237 15.34 -23.13 -37.10
C GLU A 237 15.87 -24.34 -37.90
N THR A 238 16.16 -25.45 -37.22
CA THR A 238 16.56 -26.72 -37.86
C THR A 238 15.42 -27.27 -38.71
N GLN A 239 14.20 -27.31 -38.18
CA GLN A 239 13.01 -27.71 -38.94
C GLN A 239 12.79 -26.83 -40.17
N ARG A 240 12.95 -25.50 -40.03
CA ARG A 240 12.83 -24.55 -41.14
C ARG A 240 13.89 -24.80 -42.23
N LYS A 241 15.15 -25.08 -41.86
CA LYS A 241 16.22 -25.42 -42.81
C LYS A 241 15.99 -26.75 -43.51
N GLU A 242 15.46 -27.75 -42.80
CA GLU A 242 15.12 -29.05 -43.40
C GLU A 242 14.01 -28.91 -44.44
N ILE A 243 12.95 -28.17 -44.12
CA ILE A 243 11.86 -27.88 -45.07
C ILE A 243 12.38 -27.14 -46.30
N GLU A 244 13.26 -26.16 -46.11
CA GLU A 244 13.89 -25.42 -47.21
C GLU A 244 14.76 -26.33 -48.10
N ALA A 245 15.62 -27.14 -47.49
CA ALA A 245 16.47 -28.08 -48.22
C ALA A 245 15.63 -29.11 -49.00
N LEU A 246 14.55 -29.61 -48.40
CA LEU A 246 13.61 -30.53 -49.05
C LEU A 246 12.86 -29.83 -50.20
N GLY A 247 12.49 -28.56 -50.02
CA GLY A 247 11.91 -27.72 -51.07
C GLY A 247 12.87 -27.53 -52.25
N ILE A 248 14.14 -27.21 -51.98
CA ILE A 248 15.18 -27.09 -53.01
C ILE A 248 15.42 -28.42 -53.71
N LYS A 249 15.52 -29.52 -52.98
CA LYS A 249 15.70 -30.87 -53.54
C LYS A 249 14.54 -31.22 -54.48
N ARG A 250 13.30 -31.05 -54.04
CA ARG A 250 12.11 -31.29 -54.88
C ARG A 250 12.07 -30.38 -56.11
N PHE A 251 12.42 -29.11 -55.93
CA PHE A 251 12.53 -28.18 -57.05
C PHE A 251 13.56 -28.68 -58.07
N GLN A 252 14.75 -29.10 -57.62
CA GLN A 252 15.77 -29.67 -58.50
C GLN A 252 15.30 -30.95 -59.18
N GLU A 253 14.64 -31.87 -58.48
CA GLU A 253 14.10 -33.11 -59.07
C GLU A 253 13.06 -32.84 -60.17
N ILE A 254 12.19 -31.85 -59.98
CA ILE A 254 11.15 -31.47 -60.97
C ILE A 254 11.77 -30.74 -62.17
N VAL A 255 12.74 -29.85 -61.91
CA VAL A 255 13.24 -28.92 -62.91
C VAL A 255 14.39 -29.52 -63.72
N THR A 256 15.28 -30.32 -63.13
CA THR A 256 16.45 -30.91 -63.83
C THR A 256 16.09 -31.72 -65.08
N PRO A 257 15.05 -32.58 -65.09
CA PRO A 257 14.64 -33.32 -66.28
C PRO A 257 14.05 -32.43 -67.39
N THR A 258 13.55 -31.25 -67.01
CA THR A 258 12.85 -30.30 -67.90
C THR A 258 13.82 -29.26 -68.48
N ILE A 259 14.97 -29.08 -67.86
CA ILE A 259 16.01 -28.17 -68.33
C ILE A 259 16.80 -28.83 -69.47
N SER A 260 16.63 -28.33 -70.70
CA SER A 260 17.56 -28.61 -71.78
C SER A 260 18.77 -27.67 -71.71
N GLU A 261 19.93 -28.16 -72.15
CA GLU A 261 21.17 -27.37 -72.21
C GLU A 261 21.02 -26.10 -73.08
N SER A 262 20.16 -26.17 -74.10
CA SER A 262 19.76 -25.02 -74.92
C SER A 262 18.93 -23.97 -74.17
N TYR A 263 18.07 -24.37 -73.22
CA TYR A 263 17.29 -23.44 -72.39
C TYR A 263 18.16 -22.72 -71.36
N LEU A 264 19.11 -23.41 -70.71
CA LEU A 264 20.10 -22.76 -69.82
C LEU A 264 20.94 -21.74 -70.57
N ARG A 265 21.40 -22.10 -71.77
CA ARG A 265 22.20 -21.22 -72.62
C ARG A 265 21.40 -20.00 -73.06
N TRP A 266 20.13 -20.19 -73.42
CA TRP A 266 19.22 -19.08 -73.73
C TRP A 266 18.94 -18.18 -72.51
N ARG A 267 18.65 -18.74 -71.32
CA ARG A 267 18.47 -17.92 -70.09
C ARG A 267 19.75 -17.23 -69.63
N GLY A 268 20.92 -17.82 -69.87
CA GLY A 268 22.21 -17.17 -69.65
C GLY A 268 22.41 -15.96 -70.57
N ILE A 269 22.00 -16.07 -71.84
CA ILE A 269 22.00 -14.96 -72.81
C ILE A 269 21.00 -13.86 -72.38
N ASP A 270 19.79 -14.24 -71.94
CA ASP A 270 18.77 -13.28 -71.48
C ASP A 270 19.20 -12.54 -70.20
N ALA A 271 19.81 -13.23 -69.23
CA ALA A 271 20.37 -12.61 -68.04
C ALA A 271 21.54 -11.66 -68.35
N THR A 272 22.42 -12.03 -69.29
CA THR A 272 23.49 -11.13 -69.77
C THR A 272 22.94 -9.96 -70.58
N LEU A 273 21.87 -10.14 -71.35
CA LEU A 273 21.16 -9.06 -72.05
C LEU A 273 20.53 -8.06 -71.06
N GLN A 274 19.83 -8.55 -70.03
CA GLN A 274 19.25 -7.69 -69.00
C GLN A 274 20.32 -6.94 -68.18
N LEU A 275 21.46 -7.59 -67.92
CA LEU A 275 22.63 -6.93 -67.32
C LEU A 275 23.22 -5.86 -68.25
N ALA A 276 23.31 -6.12 -69.55
CA ALA A 276 23.79 -5.16 -70.55
C ALA A 276 22.85 -3.96 -70.74
N LEU A 277 21.54 -4.16 -70.53
CA LEU A 277 20.52 -3.11 -70.54
C LEU A 277 20.42 -2.35 -69.21
N SER A 278 21.10 -2.80 -68.15
CA SER A 278 21.09 -2.11 -66.86
C SER A 278 21.90 -0.80 -66.94
N PRO A 279 21.46 0.29 -66.28
CA PRO A 279 22.01 1.63 -66.46
C PRO A 279 23.44 1.83 -65.91
N ASN A 280 24.06 0.81 -65.29
CA ASN A 280 25.43 0.87 -64.79
C ASN A 280 26.41 0.21 -65.78
N SER A 281 27.47 0.92 -66.16
CA SER A 281 28.50 0.40 -67.06
C SER A 281 29.31 -0.70 -66.37
N LYS A 282 29.13 -1.96 -66.77
CA LYS A 282 29.90 -3.10 -66.27
C LYS A 282 30.58 -3.82 -67.43
N VAL A 283 31.88 -4.08 -67.31
CA VAL A 283 32.67 -4.84 -68.27
C VAL A 283 32.50 -6.33 -67.93
N VAL A 284 31.80 -7.06 -68.81
CA VAL A 284 31.53 -8.49 -68.64
C VAL A 284 32.52 -9.27 -69.51
N VAL A 285 33.43 -10.04 -68.88
CA VAL A 285 34.39 -10.89 -69.60
C VAL A 285 33.87 -12.33 -69.59
N ILE A 286 33.49 -12.82 -70.77
CA ILE A 286 33.00 -14.19 -70.95
C ILE A 286 34.18 -15.06 -71.37
N GLY A 287 34.71 -15.84 -70.42
CA GLY A 287 35.83 -16.76 -70.64
C GLY A 287 35.43 -17.93 -71.53
N GLY A 288 36.06 -18.05 -72.69
CA GLY A 288 35.79 -19.11 -73.67
C GLY A 288 36.40 -20.46 -73.28
N SER A 289 35.70 -21.23 -72.46
CA SER A 289 35.80 -22.69 -72.43
C SER A 289 34.51 -23.28 -71.88
N GLN A 290 33.75 -23.98 -72.76
CA GLN A 290 32.57 -24.86 -72.62
C GLN A 290 31.69 -24.88 -71.33
N GLY A 291 31.64 -23.81 -70.53
CA GLY A 291 30.81 -23.73 -69.32
C GLY A 291 31.13 -22.59 -68.34
N GLY A 292 32.01 -21.64 -68.72
CA GLY A 292 32.45 -20.57 -67.83
C GLY A 292 31.33 -19.60 -67.42
N LEU A 293 30.99 -19.58 -66.14
CA LEU A 293 30.17 -18.54 -65.52
C LEU A 293 30.84 -17.16 -65.72
N PRO A 294 30.09 -16.10 -66.09
CA PRO A 294 30.67 -14.79 -66.35
C PRO A 294 31.26 -14.19 -65.07
N LEU A 295 32.52 -13.75 -65.14
CA LEU A 295 33.18 -13.03 -64.05
C LEU A 295 32.90 -11.53 -64.21
N ILE A 296 32.24 -10.95 -63.20
CA ILE A 296 31.91 -9.54 -63.17
C ILE A 296 33.06 -8.80 -62.49
N PHE A 297 33.78 -7.98 -63.25
CA PHE A 297 34.73 -7.02 -62.69
C PHE A 297 34.02 -5.68 -62.49
N ASP A 298 34.00 -5.21 -61.25
CA ASP A 298 33.56 -3.86 -60.93
C ASP A 298 34.71 -2.90 -61.27
N SER A 299 34.50 -1.98 -62.22
CA SER A 299 35.53 -1.07 -62.72
C SER A 299 35.72 0.19 -61.86
N ARG A 300 35.19 0.21 -60.63
CA ARG A 300 35.58 1.17 -59.60
C ARG A 300 36.83 0.67 -58.89
N GLY A 301 37.99 1.04 -59.41
CA GLY A 301 39.24 0.97 -58.69
C GLY A 301 39.21 1.91 -57.48
N GLU A 302 38.76 1.43 -56.34
CA GLU A 302 39.36 1.79 -55.06
C GLU A 302 40.05 0.54 -54.53
N GLY A 303 41.38 0.62 -54.49
CA GLY A 303 42.23 -0.45 -54.03
C GLY A 303 41.92 -0.83 -52.59
N LEU A 304 42.06 -2.13 -52.33
CA LEU A 304 42.40 -2.61 -51.01
C LEU A 304 43.66 -1.90 -50.53
N THR A 305 43.51 -0.87 -49.70
CA THR A 305 44.55 -0.46 -48.76
C THR A 305 43.91 -0.15 -47.41
N PRO A 306 44.63 -0.46 -46.32
CA PRO A 306 44.05 -0.83 -45.04
C PRO A 306 43.57 0.40 -44.28
N GLN A 307 42.31 0.39 -43.83
CA GLN A 307 41.90 1.36 -42.84
C GLN A 307 42.47 0.95 -41.48
N GLN A 308 43.57 1.64 -41.16
CA GLN A 308 44.17 1.77 -39.85
C GLN A 308 43.09 1.92 -38.78
N THR A 309 43.20 1.07 -37.76
CA THR A 309 42.49 1.18 -36.49
C THR A 309 42.68 2.58 -35.92
N ALA A 310 41.59 3.33 -35.75
CA ALA A 310 41.51 4.47 -34.84
C ALA A 310 40.39 4.17 -33.82
N PRO A 311 40.59 4.50 -32.53
CA PRO A 311 39.94 3.84 -31.42
C PRO A 311 38.44 4.14 -31.35
N ALA A 312 37.69 3.14 -30.89
CA ALA A 312 36.29 3.29 -30.53
C ALA A 312 36.11 4.48 -29.58
N GLN A 313 35.44 5.53 -30.06
CA GLN A 313 34.87 6.53 -29.17
C GLN A 313 33.65 5.91 -28.50
N ILE A 314 33.75 5.82 -27.18
CA ILE A 314 32.68 5.42 -26.27
C ILE A 314 31.58 6.47 -26.36
N ILE A 315 30.45 6.11 -26.97
CA ILE A 315 29.20 6.86 -26.82
C ILE A 315 28.55 6.35 -25.51
N PRO A 316 28.22 7.22 -24.53
CA PRO A 316 27.51 6.81 -23.33
C PRO A 316 26.09 6.33 -23.68
N PRO A 317 25.51 5.38 -22.91
CA PRO A 317 24.16 4.89 -23.17
C PRO A 317 23.14 6.02 -22.98
N GLN A 318 22.48 6.41 -24.07
CA GLN A 318 21.27 7.23 -23.99
C GLN A 318 20.14 6.40 -23.37
N ALA A 319 19.55 6.94 -22.31
CA ALA A 319 18.47 6.35 -21.55
C ALA A 319 17.30 5.93 -22.46
N ALA A 320 16.94 4.65 -22.40
CA ALA A 320 15.72 4.12 -22.98
C ALA A 320 14.51 4.71 -22.24
N GLN A 321 13.91 5.76 -22.82
CA GLN A 321 12.56 6.15 -22.47
C GLN A 321 11.59 5.06 -22.93
N HIS A 322 10.68 4.72 -22.02
CA HIS A 322 9.70 3.66 -22.12
C HIS A 322 8.76 3.84 -23.33
N GLN A 323 8.64 2.80 -24.15
CA GLN A 323 7.46 2.54 -24.96
C GLN A 323 6.83 1.23 -24.45
N PRO A 324 5.53 1.19 -24.10
CA PRO A 324 4.89 -0.04 -23.64
C PRO A 324 4.74 -1.03 -24.80
N SER A 325 5.09 -2.29 -24.53
CA SER A 325 4.92 -3.42 -25.45
C SER A 325 3.45 -3.59 -25.87
N PRO A 326 3.17 -4.01 -27.12
CA PRO A 326 1.81 -4.33 -27.53
C PRO A 326 1.31 -5.61 -26.82
N THR A 327 0.12 -5.54 -26.25
CA THR A 327 -0.61 -6.64 -25.61
C THR A 327 -0.88 -7.76 -26.62
N PRO A 328 -0.71 -9.05 -26.26
CA PRO A 328 -1.09 -10.14 -27.14
C PRO A 328 -2.62 -10.26 -27.21
N VAL A 329 -3.18 -10.16 -28.41
CA VAL A 329 -4.61 -10.38 -28.66
C VAL A 329 -4.88 -11.89 -28.63
N MET A 330 -5.69 -12.34 -27.65
CA MET A 330 -6.22 -13.72 -27.63
C MET A 330 -7.18 -13.94 -28.82
N PRO A 331 -7.21 -15.14 -29.43
CA PRO A 331 -8.25 -15.47 -30.39
C PRO A 331 -9.60 -15.67 -29.68
N LEU A 332 -10.66 -15.10 -30.25
CA LEU A 332 -12.04 -15.29 -29.81
C LEU A 332 -12.48 -16.77 -29.94
N PRO A 333 -13.31 -17.29 -29.02
CA PRO A 333 -13.85 -18.63 -29.11
C PRO A 333 -14.85 -18.75 -30.27
N ALA A 334 -14.81 -19.89 -30.97
CA ALA A 334 -15.71 -20.23 -32.07
C ALA A 334 -17.17 -20.21 -31.61
N THR A 335 -18.00 -19.38 -32.26
CA THR A 335 -19.45 -19.34 -32.09
C THR A 335 -20.08 -20.65 -32.54
N ALA A 336 -20.83 -21.28 -31.63
CA ALA A 336 -21.68 -22.42 -31.89
C ALA A 336 -22.76 -22.09 -32.93
N ASN A 337 -22.99 -23.05 -33.83
CA ASN A 337 -24.03 -23.07 -34.85
C ASN A 337 -25.44 -22.92 -34.24
N PRO A 338 -26.31 -22.02 -34.73
CA PRO A 338 -27.73 -22.08 -34.42
C PRO A 338 -28.42 -23.07 -35.37
N LYS A 339 -28.92 -24.18 -34.83
CA LYS A 339 -30.01 -24.93 -35.49
C LYS A 339 -31.23 -24.01 -35.56
N THR A 340 -31.85 -23.94 -36.74
CA THR A 340 -33.22 -23.46 -36.96
C THR A 340 -33.81 -24.18 -38.17
N PRO A 341 -35.15 -24.21 -38.30
CA PRO A 341 -36.18 -24.50 -37.30
C PRO A 341 -36.60 -25.98 -37.28
#